data_AF-A0A9D5PC03-F1
#
_entry.id   AF-A0A9D5PC03-F1
#
_cell.length_a   1.000
_cell.length_b   1.000
_cell.length_c   1.000
_cell.angle_alpha   90.00
_cell.angle_beta   90.00
_cell.angle_gamma   90.00
#
_symmetry.space_group_name_H-M   'P 1'
#
loop_
_entity.id
_entity.type
_entity.pdbx_description
1 polymer ?
#
loop_
_entity_poly.entity_id
_entity_poly.type
_entity_poly.pdbx_seq_one_letter_code
_entity_poly.pdbx_strand_id
1 'polypeptide(L)'
;MIIVLYLLVLIGGLALLVFGLSLIGHKRYEKRVEEGTAKPDETSPFEVTNDVPAECCGQHATCERDSLLAAVSKEIIYYDDEELDAYKGIAADAYTDEQTDQFAQIFYELKEVEVAGWVRSLQLRGIELPDGIRDEVLLVVRERRFQPVGEGGDHSEDRVKQS
;
A
#
# COMPACT_ATOMS: atom_id res chain seq x y z
N MET A 1 -34.22 26.26 -20.92
CA MET A 1 -34.64 26.31 -19.50
C MET A 1 -34.93 24.92 -18.94
N ILE A 2 -35.75 24.09 -19.58
CA ILE A 2 -36.08 22.72 -19.11
C ILE A 2 -34.83 21.82 -18.99
N ILE A 3 -33.93 21.86 -19.97
CA ILE A 3 -32.67 21.07 -19.94
C ILE A 3 -31.78 21.48 -18.76
N VAL A 4 -31.69 22.78 -18.48
CA VAL A 4 -30.90 23.30 -17.35
C VAL A 4 -31.49 22.84 -16.01
N LEU A 5 -32.82 22.74 -15.89
CA LEU A 5 -33.47 22.20 -14.71
C LEU A 5 -33.15 20.71 -14.50
N TYR A 6 -33.14 19.90 -15.57
CA TYR A 6 -32.74 18.49 -15.48
C TYR A 6 -31.28 18.32 -15.04
N LEU A 7 -30.37 19.15 -15.56
CA LEU A 7 -28.96 19.12 -15.15
C LEU A 7 -28.79 19.46 -13.67
N LEU A 8 -29.51 20.48 -13.17
CA LEU A 8 -29.46 20.85 -11.75
C LEU A 8 -30.01 19.75 -10.84
N VAL A 9 -31.10 19.08 -11.24
CA VAL A 9 -31.67 17.95 -10.49
C VAL A 9 -30.73 16.75 -10.50
N LEU A 10 -30.09 16.46 -11.64
CA LEU A 10 -29.15 15.35 -11.77
C LEU A 10 -27.89 15.58 -10.91
N ILE A 11 -27.29 16.77 -11.00
CA ILE A 11 -26.10 17.14 -10.22
C ILE A 11 -26.43 17.14 -8.72
N GLY A 12 -27.58 17.70 -8.32
CA GLY A 12 -28.03 17.69 -6.94
C GLY A 12 -28.29 16.27 -6.41
N GLY A 13 -28.92 15.42 -7.21
CA GLY A 13 -29.16 14.02 -6.87
C GLY A 13 -27.87 13.21 -6.69
N LEU A 14 -26.90 13.38 -7.59
CA LEU A 14 -25.59 12.74 -7.46
C LEU A 14 -24.83 13.21 -6.22
N ALA A 15 -24.84 14.52 -5.95
CA ALA A 15 -24.19 15.07 -4.77
C ALA A 15 -24.78 14.52 -3.45
N LEU A 16 -26.11 14.37 -3.39
CA LEU A 16 -26.79 13.77 -2.23
C LEU A 16 -26.50 12.28 -2.07
N LEU A 17 -26.39 11.54 -3.18
CA LEU A 17 -26.00 10.13 -3.14
C LEU A 17 -24.57 9.95 -2.60
N VAL A 18 -23.62 10.73 -3.12
CA VAL A 18 -22.22 10.69 -2.68
C VAL A 18 -22.11 11.10 -1.21
N PHE A 19 -22.78 12.18 -0.81
CA PHE A 19 -22.78 12.64 0.58
C PHE A 19 -23.44 11.62 1.52
N GLY A 20 -24.55 11.00 1.11
CA GLY A 20 -25.20 9.94 1.87
C GLY A 20 -24.31 8.72 2.08
N LEU A 21 -23.65 8.24 1.02
CA LEU A 21 -22.70 7.12 1.10
C LEU A 21 -21.47 7.48 1.96
N SER A 22 -20.97 8.70 1.85
CA SER A 22 -19.84 9.20 2.66
C SER A 22 -20.18 9.23 4.16
N LEU A 23 -21.38 9.70 4.53
CA LEU A 23 -21.83 9.69 5.93
C LEU A 23 -22.04 8.27 6.48
N ILE A 24 -22.54 7.35 5.65
CA ILE A 24 -22.74 5.94 6.03
C ILE A 24 -21.37 5.24 6.19
N GLY A 25 -20.44 5.50 5.28
CA GLY A 25 -19.06 5.00 5.33
C GLY A 25 -18.30 5.52 6.55
N HIS A 26 -18.39 6.81 6.85
CA HIS A 26 -17.73 7.42 8.02
C HIS A 26 -18.17 6.79 9.34
N LYS A 27 -19.48 6.52 9.50
CA LYS A 27 -20.01 5.87 10.70
C LYS A 27 -19.60 4.39 10.82
N ARG A 28 -19.29 3.73 9.70
CA ARG A 28 -18.72 2.36 9.68
C ARG A 28 -17.22 2.39 9.92
N TYR A 29 -16.52 3.43 9.49
CA TYR A 29 -15.11 3.66 9.74
C TYR A 29 -14.82 3.86 11.23
N GLU A 30 -15.54 4.73 11.93
CA GLU A 30 -15.36 4.92 13.38
C GLU A 30 -15.60 3.64 14.18
N LYS A 31 -16.61 2.83 13.82
CA LYS A 31 -16.86 1.55 14.49
C LYS A 31 -15.75 0.52 14.32
N ARG A 32 -15.01 0.55 13.21
CA ARG A 32 -13.85 -0.32 12.98
C ARG A 32 -12.62 0.14 13.77
N VAL A 33 -12.57 1.41 14.18
CA VAL A 33 -11.47 1.99 14.96
C VAL A 33 -11.65 1.73 16.47
N GLU A 34 -12.87 1.80 16.99
CA GLU A 34 -13.13 1.48 18.41
C GLU A 34 -13.08 -0.04 18.71
N GLU A 35 -13.55 -0.88 17.79
CA GLU A 35 -13.54 -2.35 17.99
C GLU A 35 -12.15 -2.99 17.73
N GLY A 36 -11.20 -2.22 17.16
CA GLY A 36 -9.81 -2.62 16.97
C GLY A 36 -8.89 -2.35 18.18
N THR A 37 -9.42 -1.78 19.28
CA THR A 37 -8.63 -1.40 20.46
C THR A 37 -9.23 -1.94 21.77
N ALA A 38 -9.57 -3.22 21.85
CA ALA A 38 -9.79 -3.86 23.14
C ALA A 38 -9.41 -5.35 23.16
N LYS A 39 -8.33 -5.62 23.91
CA LYS A 39 -7.84 -6.89 24.47
C LYS A 39 -7.11 -7.89 23.56
N PRO A 40 -5.84 -8.22 23.88
CA PRO A 40 -5.34 -9.56 23.63
C PRO A 40 -6.01 -10.47 24.68
N ASP A 41 -6.82 -11.42 24.23
CA ASP A 41 -7.22 -12.55 25.07
C ASP A 41 -6.73 -13.83 24.39
N GLU A 42 -6.01 -14.59 25.19
CA GLU A 42 -5.42 -15.86 24.88
C GLU A 42 -6.54 -16.86 24.58
N THR A 43 -6.44 -17.64 23.50
CA THR A 43 -6.72 -19.09 23.45
C THR A 43 -6.53 -19.56 21.99
N SER A 44 -5.61 -20.52 21.83
CA SER A 44 -5.16 -21.20 20.60
C SER A 44 -6.25 -22.02 19.88
N PRO A 45 -5.95 -22.89 18.88
CA PRO A 45 -4.78 -23.01 18.00
C PRO A 45 -5.15 -23.16 16.50
N PHE A 46 -4.40 -22.53 15.59
CA PHE A 46 -4.13 -23.14 14.28
C PHE A 46 -2.62 -23.22 14.13
N GLU A 47 -2.17 -24.46 14.13
CA GLU A 47 -0.80 -24.91 14.07
C GLU A 47 -0.22 -24.57 12.68
N VAL A 48 0.72 -23.63 12.63
CA VAL A 48 1.68 -23.53 11.53
C VAL A 48 3.05 -23.69 12.14
N THR A 49 3.48 -24.94 12.17
CA THR A 49 4.86 -25.33 12.41
C THR A 49 5.75 -24.62 11.40
N ASN A 50 6.57 -23.70 11.88
CA ASN A 50 7.79 -23.30 11.20
C ASN A 50 8.94 -23.51 12.19
N ASP A 51 9.33 -24.78 12.30
CA ASP A 51 10.65 -25.17 12.75
C ASP A 51 11.68 -24.56 11.79
N VAL A 52 12.30 -23.46 12.21
CA VAL A 52 13.64 -23.11 11.75
C VAL A 52 14.50 -22.99 13.01
N PRO A 53 15.42 -23.93 13.28
CA PRO A 53 16.19 -23.91 14.51
C PRO A 53 17.04 -22.65 14.56
N ALA A 54 16.92 -21.97 15.69
CA ALA A 54 17.74 -20.86 16.09
C ALA A 54 19.23 -21.26 16.05
N GLU A 55 19.95 -20.71 15.09
CA GLU A 55 21.41 -20.65 15.16
C GLU A 55 21.92 -19.33 14.56
N CYS A 56 21.69 -18.24 15.29
CA CYS A 56 22.54 -17.06 15.19
C CYS A 56 23.41 -17.00 16.44
N CYS A 57 24.69 -17.31 16.23
CA CYS A 57 25.76 -17.31 17.20
C CYS A 57 25.87 -15.97 17.95
N GLY A 58 25.96 -16.05 19.28
CA GLY A 58 26.93 -15.33 20.10
C GLY A 58 26.90 -13.79 20.06
N GLN A 59 26.32 -13.21 21.10
CA GLN A 59 26.79 -11.95 21.69
C GLN A 59 26.57 -10.67 20.86
N HIS A 60 25.31 -10.31 20.61
CA HIS A 60 24.93 -8.89 20.57
C HIS A 60 23.54 -8.71 21.19
N ALA A 61 23.53 -8.21 22.42
CA ALA A 61 22.32 -7.76 23.09
C ALA A 61 21.86 -6.45 22.44
N THR A 62 21.04 -6.55 21.39
CA THR A 62 20.14 -5.46 20.98
C THR A 62 18.87 -6.05 20.38
N CYS A 63 17.90 -6.31 21.26
CA CYS A 63 16.49 -6.38 20.88
C CYS A 63 15.99 -4.98 20.48
N GLU A 64 16.48 -4.43 19.38
CA GLU A 64 15.93 -3.22 18.75
C GLU A 64 15.12 -3.52 17.48
N ARG A 65 14.73 -4.79 17.27
CA ARG A 65 13.86 -5.15 16.14
C ARG A 65 12.39 -4.74 16.30
N ASP A 66 11.94 -4.42 17.51
CA ASP A 66 10.52 -4.11 17.75
C ASP A 66 10.18 -2.60 17.65
N SER A 67 11.16 -1.69 17.69
CA SER A 67 10.88 -0.23 17.56
C SER A 67 10.90 0.28 16.11
N LEU A 68 11.67 -0.34 15.21
CA LEU A 68 11.77 0.11 13.82
C LEU A 68 10.65 -0.44 12.90
N LEU A 69 9.93 -1.47 13.34
CA LEU A 69 8.79 -2.02 12.61
C LEU A 69 7.44 -1.36 12.99
N ALA A 70 7.39 -0.62 14.11
CA ALA A 70 6.19 0.11 14.53
C ALA A 70 5.93 1.40 13.70
N ALA A 71 6.92 1.86 12.94
CA ALA A 71 6.81 3.07 12.11
C ALA A 71 6.34 2.79 10.68
N VAL A 72 6.15 1.53 10.31
CA VAL A 72 5.56 1.18 9.03
C VAL A 72 4.05 1.08 9.26
N SER A 73 3.32 2.11 8.85
CA SER A 73 1.87 2.12 9.00
C SER A 73 1.27 0.86 8.37
N LYS A 74 0.44 0.15 9.13
CA LYS A 74 -0.35 -1.00 8.61
C LYS A 74 -1.56 -0.55 7.79
N GLU A 75 -1.58 0.72 7.38
CA GLU A 75 -2.66 1.29 6.60
C GLU A 75 -2.62 0.73 5.19
N ILE A 76 -3.73 0.12 4.76
CA ILE A 76 -3.89 -0.40 3.41
C ILE A 76 -4.43 0.74 2.55
N ILE A 77 -3.66 1.13 1.53
CA ILE A 77 -4.06 2.11 0.50
C ILE A 77 -4.39 1.34 -0.78
N TYR A 78 -5.55 1.62 -1.37
CA TYR A 78 -6.03 1.02 -2.61
C TYR A 78 -5.68 1.90 -3.82
N TYR A 79 -5.42 1.26 -4.96
CA TYR A 79 -4.92 1.89 -6.19
C TYR A 79 -5.82 1.60 -7.39
N ASP A 80 -7.15 1.60 -7.20
CA ASP A 80 -8.14 1.16 -8.19
C ASP A 80 -7.90 -0.30 -8.65
N ASP A 81 -7.51 -1.13 -7.67
CA ASP A 81 -7.04 -2.50 -7.85
C ASP A 81 -7.77 -3.50 -6.93
N GLU A 82 -9.00 -3.17 -6.53
CA GLU A 82 -9.84 -3.99 -5.64
C GLU A 82 -10.19 -5.35 -6.24
N GLU A 83 -10.21 -5.47 -7.58
CA GLU A 83 -10.45 -6.75 -8.26
C GLU A 83 -9.38 -7.80 -7.92
N LEU A 84 -8.16 -7.36 -7.60
CA LEU A 84 -7.06 -8.24 -7.18
C LEU A 84 -7.29 -8.87 -5.80
N ASP A 85 -8.22 -8.36 -4.98
CA ASP A 85 -8.56 -8.96 -3.69
C ASP A 85 -9.13 -10.38 -3.85
N ALA A 86 -9.66 -10.71 -5.04
CA ALA A 86 -10.07 -12.08 -5.39
C ALA A 86 -8.92 -13.09 -5.41
N TYR A 87 -7.68 -12.61 -5.53
CA TYR A 87 -6.46 -13.42 -5.63
C TYR A 87 -5.71 -13.60 -4.31
N LYS A 88 -6.32 -13.22 -3.20
CA LYS A 88 -5.73 -13.35 -1.87
C LYS A 88 -5.38 -14.80 -1.53
N GLY A 89 -4.14 -15.03 -1.09
CA GLY A 89 -3.65 -16.36 -0.72
C GLY A 89 -3.34 -17.28 -1.90
N ILE A 90 -3.38 -16.78 -3.13
CA ILE A 90 -2.85 -17.47 -4.31
C ILE A 90 -1.33 -17.22 -4.35
N ALA A 91 -0.57 -18.29 -4.61
CA ALA A 91 0.88 -18.21 -4.76
C ALA A 91 1.25 -17.55 -6.10
N ALA A 92 2.39 -16.85 -6.12
CA ALA A 92 2.87 -16.14 -7.30
C ALA A 92 3.05 -16.98 -8.58
N ASP A 93 3.29 -18.29 -8.45
CA ASP A 93 3.49 -19.24 -9.54
C ASP A 93 2.18 -19.90 -10.02
N ALA A 94 1.09 -19.69 -9.29
CA ALA A 94 -0.21 -20.28 -9.57
C ALA A 94 -1.13 -19.40 -10.42
N TYR A 95 -0.67 -18.21 -10.79
CA TYR A 95 -1.42 -17.29 -11.66
C TYR A 95 -1.48 -17.78 -13.10
N THR A 96 -2.64 -17.66 -13.74
CA THR A 96 -2.76 -17.82 -15.19
C THR A 96 -2.22 -16.59 -15.93
N ASP A 97 -1.99 -16.72 -17.24
CA ASP A 97 -1.57 -15.59 -18.08
C ASP A 97 -2.60 -14.44 -18.00
N GLU A 98 -3.89 -14.74 -18.08
CA GLU A 98 -4.96 -13.75 -17.99
C GLU A 98 -5.02 -13.05 -16.63
N GLN A 99 -4.72 -13.76 -15.54
CA GLN A 99 -4.60 -13.15 -14.22
C GLN A 99 -3.37 -12.25 -14.16
N THR A 100 -2.23 -12.73 -14.67
CA THR A 100 -0.98 -11.95 -14.76
C THR A 100 -1.19 -10.66 -15.55
N ASP A 101 -1.94 -10.72 -16.65
CA ASP A 101 -2.29 -9.56 -17.47
C ASP A 101 -3.09 -8.51 -16.70
N GLN A 102 -3.98 -8.91 -15.76
CA GLN A 102 -4.70 -7.95 -14.91
C GLN A 102 -3.75 -7.18 -13.98
N PHE A 103 -2.78 -7.88 -13.37
CA PHE A 103 -1.75 -7.20 -12.58
C PHE A 103 -0.89 -6.28 -13.45
N ALA A 104 -0.54 -6.73 -14.67
CA ALA A 104 0.26 -5.95 -15.61
C ALA A 104 -0.47 -4.67 -16.03
N GLN A 105 -1.77 -4.76 -16.34
CA GLN A 105 -2.58 -3.61 -16.72
C GLN A 105 -2.55 -2.53 -15.63
N ILE A 106 -2.83 -2.91 -14.38
CA ILE A 106 -2.80 -1.99 -13.24
C ILE A 106 -1.40 -1.39 -13.07
N PHE A 107 -0.36 -2.23 -13.16
CA PHE A 107 1.02 -1.77 -13.06
C PHE A 107 1.39 -0.72 -14.12
N TYR A 108 0.98 -0.91 -15.38
CA TYR A 108 1.28 0.04 -16.47
C TYR A 108 0.45 1.33 -16.39
N GLU A 109 -0.72 1.31 -15.74
CA GLU A 109 -1.53 2.51 -15.50
C GLU A 109 -1.02 3.33 -14.31
N LEU A 110 -0.32 2.70 -13.37
CA LEU A 110 0.23 3.37 -12.20
C LEU A 110 1.39 4.29 -12.55
N LYS A 111 1.48 5.43 -11.85
CA LYS A 111 2.70 6.24 -11.93
C LYS A 111 3.83 5.49 -11.27
N GLU A 112 5.05 5.63 -11.80
CA GLU A 112 6.25 5.07 -11.19
C GLU A 112 6.30 5.38 -9.70
N VAL A 113 5.89 6.59 -9.29
CA VAL A 113 5.85 7.07 -7.89
C VAL A 113 4.98 6.24 -6.94
N GLU A 114 3.93 5.62 -7.46
CA GLU A 114 2.91 4.87 -6.73
C GLU A 114 3.25 3.38 -6.61
N VAL A 115 4.05 2.82 -7.52
CA VAL A 115 4.38 1.37 -7.60
C VAL A 115 4.88 0.80 -6.26
N ALA A 116 5.77 1.51 -5.56
CA ALA A 116 6.30 1.03 -4.28
C ALA A 116 5.22 0.94 -3.18
N GLY A 117 4.25 1.85 -3.20
CA GLY A 117 3.11 1.85 -2.27
C GLY A 117 2.09 0.77 -2.64
N TRP A 118 1.86 0.57 -3.93
CA TRP A 118 1.00 -0.50 -4.45
C TRP A 118 1.52 -1.89 -4.10
N VAL A 119 2.80 -2.19 -4.36
CA VAL A 119 3.43 -3.46 -3.95
C VAL A 119 3.28 -3.68 -2.45
N ARG A 120 3.41 -2.60 -1.67
CA ARG A 120 3.25 -2.67 -0.22
C ARG A 120 1.81 -2.98 0.19
N SER A 121 0.81 -2.40 -0.49
CA SER A 121 -0.60 -2.66 -0.19
C SER A 121 -0.99 -4.10 -0.55
N LEU A 122 -0.47 -4.67 -1.65
CA LEU A 122 -0.68 -6.07 -2.01
C LEU A 122 -0.13 -7.02 -0.93
N GLN A 123 1.09 -6.78 -0.45
CA GLN A 123 1.69 -7.55 0.64
C GLN A 123 0.86 -7.49 1.93
N LEU A 124 0.33 -6.31 2.28
CA LEU A 124 -0.54 -6.15 3.46
C LEU A 124 -1.89 -6.87 3.29
N ARG A 125 -2.38 -6.97 2.06
CA ARG A 125 -3.62 -7.70 1.72
C ARG A 125 -3.43 -9.20 1.61
N GLY A 126 -2.20 -9.68 1.49
CA GLY A 126 -1.86 -11.10 1.30
C GLY A 126 -2.06 -11.54 -0.15
N ILE A 127 -1.82 -10.64 -1.11
CA ILE A 127 -1.82 -10.91 -2.54
C ILE A 127 -0.36 -10.96 -2.96
N GLU A 128 0.05 -12.07 -3.58
CA GLU A 128 1.40 -12.20 -4.11
C GLU A 128 1.48 -11.63 -5.52
N LEU A 129 2.67 -11.13 -5.88
CA LEU A 129 2.89 -10.59 -7.23
C LEU A 129 3.23 -11.74 -8.19
N PRO A 130 2.64 -11.81 -9.39
CA PRO A 130 2.97 -12.84 -10.39
C PRO A 130 4.43 -12.75 -10.84
N ASP A 131 5.06 -13.89 -11.07
CA ASP A 131 6.47 -13.95 -11.50
C ASP A 131 6.71 -13.27 -12.85
N GLY A 132 5.71 -13.26 -13.74
CA GLY A 132 5.81 -12.66 -15.08
C GLY A 132 6.10 -11.16 -15.09
N ILE A 133 5.68 -10.42 -14.06
CA ILE A 133 5.89 -8.97 -13.94
C ILE A 133 6.76 -8.57 -12.74
N ARG A 134 7.12 -9.52 -11.89
CA ARG A 134 7.84 -9.29 -10.64
C ARG A 134 9.15 -8.51 -10.86
N ASP A 135 9.96 -8.94 -11.82
CA ASP A 135 11.27 -8.34 -12.05
C ASP A 135 11.18 -6.89 -12.53
N GLU A 136 10.19 -6.58 -13.38
CA GLU A 136 9.93 -5.23 -13.89
C GLU A 136 9.45 -4.30 -12.78
N VAL A 137 8.48 -4.76 -11.98
CA VAL A 137 7.97 -4.01 -10.82
C VAL A 137 9.10 -3.73 -9.82
N LEU A 138 9.95 -4.71 -9.55
CA LEU A 138 11.09 -4.54 -8.65
C LEU A 138 12.16 -3.60 -9.21
N LEU A 139 12.35 -3.55 -10.53
CA LEU A 139 13.26 -2.61 -11.18
C LEU A 139 12.84 -1.16 -10.90
N VAL A 140 11.57 -0.83 -11.15
CA VAL A 140 10.99 0.51 -10.90
C VAL A 140 11.09 0.91 -9.42
N VAL A 141 10.82 -0.03 -8.51
CA VAL A 141 10.95 0.22 -7.06
C VAL A 141 12.41 0.48 -6.66
N ARG A 142 13.37 -0.25 -7.26
CA ARG A 142 14.80 -0.08 -6.98
C ARG A 142 15.33 1.25 -7.48
N GLU A 143 15.02 1.64 -8.71
CA GLU A 143 15.48 2.91 -9.31
C GLU A 143 15.14 4.12 -8.42
N ARG A 144 13.98 4.09 -7.76
CA ARG A 144 13.55 5.19 -6.88
C ARG A 144 14.14 5.17 -5.48
N ARG A 145 14.71 4.05 -5.00
CA ARG A 145 15.51 4.06 -3.76
C ARG A 145 16.90 4.64 -3.96
N PHE A 146 17.36 4.76 -5.21
CA PHE A 146 18.67 5.30 -5.57
C PHE A 146 18.63 6.72 -6.14
N GLN A 147 17.47 7.37 -6.21
CA GLN A 147 17.41 8.81 -6.39
C GLN A 147 17.59 9.49 -5.02
N PRO A 148 18.78 10.05 -4.70
CA PRO A 148 18.87 10.95 -3.57
C PRO A 148 17.93 12.12 -3.83
N VAL A 149 17.05 12.41 -2.87
CA VAL A 149 16.36 13.71 -2.81
C VAL A 149 17.46 14.76 -2.71
N GLY A 150 17.80 15.37 -3.84
CA GLY A 150 19.05 16.12 -4.00
C GLY A 150 18.99 17.14 -5.11
N GLU A 151 17.99 18.01 -5.09
CA GLU A 151 18.06 19.33 -5.74
C GLU A 151 17.54 20.42 -4.79
N GLY A 152 18.27 20.60 -3.69
CA GLY A 152 18.33 21.87 -2.96
C GLY A 152 19.61 22.59 -3.38
N GLY A 153 19.61 23.18 -4.57
CA GLY A 153 20.69 24.04 -5.06
C GLY A 153 20.62 25.41 -4.38
N ASP A 154 21.12 25.50 -3.15
CA ASP A 154 21.48 26.77 -2.51
C ASP A 154 22.68 27.37 -3.25
N HIS A 155 22.43 28.37 -4.09
CA HIS A 155 23.47 29.20 -4.69
C HIS A 155 23.93 30.22 -3.63
N SER A 156 24.72 29.73 -2.66
CA SER A 156 25.53 30.59 -1.79
C SER A 156 26.78 31.05 -2.54
N GLU A 157 26.58 32.03 -3.43
CA GLU A 157 27.65 32.92 -3.91
C GLU A 157 28.09 33.83 -2.76
N ASP A 158 28.92 33.31 -1.87
CA ASP A 158 29.67 34.12 -0.91
C ASP A 158 31.05 33.51 -0.66
N ARG A 159 31.93 33.63 -1.66
CA ARG A 159 33.37 33.58 -1.43
C ARG A 159 34.16 34.24 -2.56
N VAL A 160 34.38 35.55 -2.51
CA VAL A 160 35.72 36.14 -2.77
C VAL A 160 35.90 37.43 -1.94
N LYS A 161 36.28 37.27 -0.68
CA LYS A 161 37.28 38.17 -0.06
C LYS A 161 38.62 37.45 -0.15
N GLN A 162 39.45 37.76 -1.14
CA GLN A 162 40.92 37.70 -1.00
C GLN A 162 41.62 38.34 -2.24
N SER A 163 41.74 39.66 -2.27
CA SER A 163 42.90 40.40 -2.80
C SER A 163 42.79 41.87 -2.45
#